data_AF-A0A2N2ZKP9-F1
#
_entry.id   AF-A0A2N2ZKP9-F1
#
_cell.length_a   1.000
_cell.length_b   1.000
_cell.length_c   1.000
_cell.angle_alpha   90.00
_cell.angle_beta   90.00
_cell.angle_gamma   90.00
#
_symmetry.space_group_name_H-M   'P 1'
#
loop_
_entity.id
_entity.type
_entity.pdbx_description
1 polymer ?
#
loop_
_entity_poly.entity_id
_entity_poly.type
_entity_poly.pdbx_seq_one_letter_code
_entity_poly.pdbx_strand_id
1 'polypeptide(L)'
;MITLELNNFGSGSVIFKNYQSPGLCVLNGKITVDPTNAAYIAANRLEFDLPAGFAMPRSAISSAILFSNHSKYHYGTVLKCWIENSKLCIEKLTAWDALGNYVIYINSAFVTRGYRGTFTQTPTKPLTIINSYGIFSFNRYCYVETEYFVFLMATFNDFPEYNFIGTGPFTLELGGFASDVNVEIPLIVNPTSTTSGQIGSMLTFGSLANRKLTFSYPTSALNMGGKSSFFNFFAVRG
;
A
#
# COMPACT_ATOMS: atom_id res chain seq x y z
N MET A 1 -4.47 9.38 -14.40
CA MET A 1 -3.22 8.58 -14.46
C MET A 1 -2.06 9.52 -14.66
N ILE A 2 -0.89 9.19 -14.12
CA ILE A 2 0.38 9.91 -14.29
C ILE A 2 1.47 8.89 -14.64
N THR A 3 2.30 9.19 -15.63
CA THR A 3 3.44 8.36 -16.05
C THR A 3 4.74 9.02 -15.61
N LEU A 4 5.62 8.27 -14.94
CA LEU A 4 6.94 8.71 -14.50
C LEU A 4 7.99 7.89 -15.25
N GLU A 5 8.69 8.53 -16.19
CA GLU A 5 9.63 7.84 -17.09
C GLU A 5 11.08 7.94 -16.62
N LEU A 6 11.43 9.04 -15.94
CA LEU A 6 12.79 9.34 -15.50
C LEU A 6 12.93 9.01 -14.01
N ASN A 7 13.94 8.19 -13.69
CA ASN A 7 14.28 7.83 -12.32
C ASN A 7 15.78 7.58 -12.16
N ASN A 8 16.27 7.68 -10.91
CA ASN A 8 17.69 7.56 -10.60
C ASN A 8 18.15 6.13 -10.22
N PHE A 9 17.30 5.11 -10.37
CA PHE A 9 17.56 3.77 -9.83
C PHE A 9 17.25 2.61 -10.79
N GLY A 10 16.92 2.92 -12.05
CA GLY A 10 16.78 1.92 -13.12
C GLY A 10 15.45 1.16 -13.15
N SER A 11 14.39 1.64 -12.52
CA SER A 11 13.08 0.95 -12.46
C SER A 11 12.25 0.99 -13.76
N GLY A 12 12.74 1.64 -14.82
CA GLY A 12 11.95 1.92 -16.01
C GLY A 12 10.78 2.88 -15.76
N SER A 13 9.82 2.93 -16.70
CA SER A 13 8.63 3.78 -16.59
C SER A 13 7.57 3.16 -15.69
N VAL A 14 6.96 3.99 -14.83
CA VAL A 14 5.89 3.58 -13.91
C VAL A 14 4.66 4.45 -14.10
N ILE A 15 3.47 3.83 -14.04
CA ILE A 15 2.19 4.53 -14.14
C ILE A 15 1.49 4.47 -12.79
N PHE A 16 1.05 5.63 -12.28
CA PHE A 16 0.21 5.72 -11.10
C PHE A 16 -1.20 6.20 -11.48
N LYS A 17 -2.21 5.63 -10.83
CA LYS A 17 -3.52 6.29 -10.70
C LYS A 17 -3.38 7.42 -9.70
N ASN A 18 -3.95 8.58 -10.00
CA ASN A 18 -3.71 9.79 -9.23
C ASN A 18 -4.97 10.65 -9.10
N TYR A 19 -5.08 11.28 -7.94
CA TYR A 19 -5.82 12.52 -7.74
C TYR A 19 -4.82 13.59 -7.31
N GLN A 20 -4.96 14.82 -7.82
CA GLN A 20 -4.04 15.91 -7.55
C GLN A 20 -4.79 17.22 -7.33
N SER A 21 -4.37 17.93 -6.29
CA SER A 21 -4.76 19.30 -5.99
C SER A 21 -3.53 20.00 -5.37
N PRO A 22 -3.55 21.34 -5.24
CA PRO A 22 -2.45 22.05 -4.59
C PRO A 22 -2.17 21.61 -3.14
N GLY A 23 -3.20 21.11 -2.43
CA GLY A 23 -3.10 20.73 -1.01
C GLY A 23 -2.90 19.24 -0.75
N LEU A 24 -3.33 18.38 -1.68
CA LEU A 24 -3.42 16.94 -1.52
C LEU A 24 -3.16 16.22 -2.86
N CYS A 25 -2.32 15.20 -2.82
CA CYS A 25 -2.21 14.22 -3.90
C CYS A 25 -2.45 12.81 -3.35
N VAL A 26 -3.24 12.00 -4.05
CA VAL A 26 -3.36 10.57 -3.77
C VAL A 26 -2.74 9.81 -4.93
N LEU A 27 -1.84 8.87 -4.65
CA LEU A 27 -1.20 8.01 -5.65
C LEU A 27 -1.51 6.54 -5.36
N ASN A 28 -1.82 5.79 -6.43
CA ASN A 28 -1.95 4.34 -6.41
C ASN A 28 -1.12 3.70 -7.50
N GLY A 29 -0.27 2.77 -7.10
CA GLY A 29 0.53 1.97 -8.01
C GLY A 29 1.64 1.26 -7.27
N LYS A 30 2.50 0.60 -8.04
CA LYS A 30 3.63 -0.14 -7.51
C LYS A 30 4.86 0.08 -8.38
N ILE A 31 6.02 0.02 -7.75
CA ILE A 31 7.33 0.17 -8.38
C ILE A 31 8.08 -1.15 -8.18
N THR A 32 8.78 -1.62 -9.21
CA THR A 32 9.71 -2.75 -9.08
C THR A 32 11.12 -2.22 -8.95
N VAL A 33 11.83 -2.66 -7.91
CA VAL A 33 13.23 -2.31 -7.68
C VAL A 33 14.10 -3.52 -7.98
N ASP A 34 15.18 -3.29 -8.72
CA ASP A 34 16.26 -4.25 -8.96
C ASP A 34 17.49 -3.83 -8.15
N PRO A 35 17.78 -4.52 -7.03
CA PRO A 35 18.94 -4.20 -6.19
C PRO A 35 20.30 -4.38 -6.86
N THR A 36 20.35 -5.12 -7.97
CA THR A 36 21.59 -5.38 -8.73
C THR A 36 21.90 -4.29 -9.74
N ASN A 37 20.93 -3.39 -10.00
CA ASN A 37 21.10 -2.29 -10.94
C ASN A 37 22.14 -1.28 -10.42
N ALA A 38 23.13 -0.93 -11.26
CA ALA A 38 24.18 0.02 -10.91
C ALA A 38 23.64 1.40 -10.48
N ALA A 39 22.55 1.85 -11.09
CA ALA A 39 21.90 3.11 -10.72
C ALA A 39 21.28 3.01 -9.32
N TYR A 40 20.60 1.90 -8.99
CA TYR A 40 20.12 1.64 -7.64
C TYR A 40 21.26 1.64 -6.63
N ILE A 41 22.35 0.92 -6.91
CA ILE A 41 23.51 0.82 -6.01
C ILE A 41 24.08 2.21 -5.70
N ALA A 42 24.23 3.07 -6.72
CA ALA A 42 24.74 4.43 -6.59
C ALA A 42 23.77 5.42 -5.93
N ALA A 43 22.46 5.15 -5.97
CA ALA A 43 21.45 6.03 -5.41
C ALA A 43 21.44 5.99 -3.87
N ASN A 44 21.34 7.17 -3.24
CA ASN A 44 21.15 7.31 -1.79
C ASN A 44 19.68 7.23 -1.36
N ARG A 45 18.77 7.48 -2.31
CA ARG A 45 17.32 7.40 -2.19
C ARG A 45 16.73 7.21 -3.58
N LEU A 46 15.54 6.65 -3.67
CA LEU A 46 14.89 6.40 -4.94
C LEU A 46 14.10 7.65 -5.35
N GLU A 47 14.26 8.08 -6.58
CA GLU A 47 13.62 9.29 -7.09
C GLU A 47 13.01 9.05 -8.46
N PHE A 48 11.78 9.53 -8.64
CA PHE A 48 11.20 9.80 -9.95
C PHE A 48 11.05 11.29 -10.15
N ASP A 49 11.29 11.77 -11.37
CA ASP A 49 10.96 13.14 -11.74
C ASP A 49 9.45 13.24 -11.98
N LEU A 50 8.82 14.22 -11.34
CA LEU A 50 7.41 14.54 -11.56
C LEU A 50 7.26 15.37 -12.84
N PRO A 51 6.18 15.18 -13.61
CA PRO A 51 5.96 15.89 -14.84
C PRO A 51 5.75 17.38 -14.61
N ALA A 52 6.05 18.18 -15.64
CA ALA A 52 5.68 19.58 -15.66
C ALA A 52 4.17 19.73 -15.42
N GLY A 53 3.80 20.64 -14.52
CA GLY A 53 2.40 20.87 -14.15
C GLY A 53 1.84 19.93 -13.08
N PHE A 54 2.67 19.09 -12.44
CA PHE A 54 2.25 18.36 -11.23
C PHE A 54 1.68 19.33 -10.18
N ALA A 55 0.47 19.04 -9.68
CA ALA A 55 -0.33 20.09 -9.04
C ALA A 55 0.17 20.55 -7.67
N MET A 56 1.05 19.79 -7.00
CA MET A 56 1.53 20.15 -5.66
C MET A 56 2.72 21.12 -5.71
N PRO A 57 2.56 22.38 -5.27
CA PRO A 57 3.65 23.37 -5.29
C PRO A 57 4.59 23.28 -4.08
N ARG A 58 4.22 22.50 -3.05
CA ARG A 58 4.94 22.40 -1.77
C ARG A 58 5.29 20.96 -1.46
N SER A 59 6.29 20.79 -0.59
CA SER A 59 6.68 19.47 -0.14
C SER A 59 5.58 18.79 0.68
N ALA A 60 5.51 17.47 0.56
CA ALA A 60 4.54 16.63 1.23
C ALA A 60 5.22 15.32 1.66
N ILE A 61 4.80 14.73 2.76
CA ILE A 61 5.34 13.45 3.26
C ILE A 61 4.21 12.46 3.47
N SER A 62 4.50 11.20 3.18
CA SER A 62 3.60 10.07 3.32
C SER A 62 4.41 8.78 3.51
N SER A 63 3.75 7.65 3.29
CA SER A 63 4.32 6.32 3.38
C SER A 63 4.29 5.60 2.03
N ALA A 64 5.17 4.64 1.86
CA ALA A 64 5.03 3.53 0.92
C ALA A 64 5.23 2.21 1.68
N ILE A 65 4.99 1.07 1.07
CA ILE A 65 5.23 -0.24 1.70
C ILE A 65 6.18 -1.03 0.81
N LEU A 66 7.35 -1.37 1.36
CA LEU A 66 8.25 -2.34 0.75
C LEU A 66 7.67 -3.73 0.91
N PHE A 67 7.65 -4.49 -0.18
CA PHE A 67 7.21 -5.87 -0.27
C PHE A 67 8.33 -6.70 -0.89
N SER A 68 9.09 -7.42 -0.06
CA SER A 68 10.24 -8.19 -0.52
C SER A 68 9.83 -9.44 -1.31
N ASN A 69 10.79 -10.00 -2.03
CA ASN A 69 10.62 -11.27 -2.73
C ASN A 69 10.98 -12.49 -1.87
N HIS A 70 10.88 -12.37 -0.54
CA HIS A 70 10.99 -13.52 0.34
C HIS A 70 9.89 -14.55 0.02
N SER A 71 10.27 -15.69 -0.55
CA SER A 71 9.35 -16.68 -1.14
C SER A 71 8.24 -17.16 -0.21
N LYS A 72 8.49 -17.19 1.11
CA LYS A 72 7.54 -17.70 2.10
C LYS A 72 6.59 -16.65 2.68
N TYR A 73 7.03 -15.40 2.82
CA TYR A 73 6.37 -14.42 3.72
C TYR A 73 6.31 -13.00 3.15
N HIS A 74 7.02 -12.74 2.05
CA HIS A 74 7.16 -11.41 1.44
C HIS A 74 7.40 -10.30 2.46
N TYR A 75 8.36 -10.50 3.36
CA TYR A 75 8.61 -9.57 4.45
C TYR A 75 8.71 -8.12 3.97
N GLY A 76 8.27 -7.18 4.78
CA GLY A 76 8.25 -5.79 4.38
C GLY A 76 8.08 -4.80 5.51
N THR A 77 8.23 -3.53 5.17
CA THR A 77 8.14 -2.42 6.13
C THR A 77 7.53 -1.20 5.46
N VAL A 78 7.07 -0.28 6.29
CA VAL A 78 6.72 1.07 5.84
C VAL A 78 7.99 1.79 5.45
N LEU A 79 7.97 2.42 4.29
CA LEU A 79 8.99 3.31 3.79
C LEU A 79 8.54 4.77 3.91
N LYS A 80 9.43 5.68 4.28
CA LYS A 80 9.23 7.11 4.07
C LYS A 80 9.13 7.40 2.57
N CYS A 81 8.06 8.08 2.17
CA CYS A 81 7.82 8.52 0.79
C CYS A 81 7.42 10.00 0.81
N TRP A 82 7.98 10.84 -0.05
CA TRP A 82 7.73 12.28 -0.02
C TRP A 82 7.82 12.92 -1.39
N ILE A 83 7.24 14.10 -1.51
CA ILE A 83 7.33 14.97 -2.67
C ILE A 83 8.15 16.18 -2.27
N GLU A 84 9.20 16.48 -3.02
CA GLU A 84 9.99 17.71 -2.90
C GLU A 84 10.70 18.02 -4.21
N ASN A 85 10.93 19.31 -4.50
CA ASN A 85 11.72 19.75 -5.65
C ASN A 85 11.34 19.06 -6.98
N SER A 86 10.03 18.95 -7.24
CA SER A 86 9.48 18.27 -8.43
C SER A 86 9.86 16.79 -8.57
N LYS A 87 10.11 16.10 -7.46
CA LYS A 87 10.43 14.68 -7.42
C LYS A 87 9.50 13.93 -6.46
N LEU A 88 9.18 12.69 -6.81
CA LEU A 88 8.67 11.69 -5.87
C LEU A 88 9.87 10.92 -5.34
N CYS A 89 10.12 11.04 -4.04
CA CYS A 89 11.26 10.45 -3.36
C CYS A 89 10.81 9.33 -2.42
N ILE A 90 11.59 8.26 -2.35
CA ILE A 90 11.34 7.11 -1.47
C ILE A 90 12.66 6.77 -0.79
N GLU A 91 12.61 6.47 0.52
CA GLU A 91 13.80 6.01 1.21
C GLU A 91 14.28 4.67 0.65
N LYS A 92 15.60 4.50 0.61
CA LYS A 92 16.24 3.26 0.18
C LYS A 92 16.59 2.44 1.41
N LEU A 93 16.18 1.18 1.42
CA LEU A 93 16.57 0.20 2.44
C LEU A 93 17.20 -1.01 1.76
N THR A 94 18.37 -1.41 2.23
CA THR A 94 19.16 -2.49 1.64
C THR A 94 18.98 -3.85 2.34
N ALA A 95 18.18 -3.88 3.42
CA ALA A 95 18.01 -5.07 4.26
C ALA A 95 17.42 -6.28 3.51
N TRP A 96 16.78 -6.06 2.36
CA TRP A 96 16.19 -7.12 1.52
C TRP A 96 16.88 -7.27 0.16
N ASP A 97 17.97 -6.57 -0.12
CA ASP A 97 18.64 -6.59 -1.44
C ASP A 97 19.07 -7.99 -1.86
N ALA A 98 19.52 -8.80 -0.90
CA ALA A 98 19.93 -10.19 -1.12
C ALA A 98 18.78 -11.14 -1.52
N LEU A 99 17.51 -10.69 -1.42
CA LEU A 99 16.33 -11.49 -1.76
C LEU A 99 15.86 -11.28 -3.22
N GLY A 100 16.63 -10.51 -4.00
CA GLY A 100 16.32 -10.18 -5.39
C GLY A 100 15.34 -9.01 -5.53
N ASN A 101 14.75 -8.89 -6.71
CA ASN A 101 13.86 -7.77 -7.04
C ASN A 101 12.69 -7.70 -6.09
N TYR A 102 12.35 -6.50 -5.62
CA TYR A 102 11.24 -6.29 -4.70
C TYR A 102 10.28 -5.22 -5.21
N VAL A 103 9.10 -5.15 -4.60
CA VAL A 103 8.05 -4.21 -4.99
C VAL A 103 7.88 -3.14 -3.90
N ILE A 104 7.62 -1.90 -4.30
CA ILE A 104 7.17 -0.84 -3.39
C ILE A 104 5.75 -0.45 -3.79
N TYR A 105 4.81 -0.63 -2.88
CA TYR A 105 3.42 -0.18 -3.05
C TYR A 105 3.28 1.27 -2.57
N ILE A 106 2.68 2.12 -3.41
CA ILE A 106 2.27 3.48 -3.06
C ILE A 106 0.76 3.52 -3.18
N ASN A 107 0.07 3.47 -2.04
CA ASN A 107 -1.39 3.61 -1.93
C ASN A 107 -1.70 4.69 -0.91
N SER A 108 -1.23 5.90 -1.17
CA SER A 108 -0.97 6.89 -0.12
C SER A 108 -1.42 8.29 -0.51
N ALA A 109 -1.75 9.08 0.51
CA ALA A 109 -2.04 10.50 0.39
C ALA A 109 -0.85 11.36 0.84
N PHE A 110 -0.48 12.32 0.01
CA PHE A 110 0.55 13.31 0.24
C PHE A 110 -0.14 14.64 0.56
N VAL A 111 -0.04 15.06 1.81
CA VAL A 111 -0.63 16.32 2.30
C VAL A 111 0.45 17.39 2.36
N THR A 112 0.14 18.57 1.84
CA THR A 112 1.04 19.72 1.84
C THR A 112 1.50 20.08 3.26
N ARG A 113 2.81 20.21 3.44
CA ARG A 113 3.40 20.63 4.71
C ARG A 113 3.17 22.13 4.97
N GLY A 114 3.06 22.48 6.24
CA GLY A 114 2.95 23.87 6.68
C GLY A 114 1.61 24.54 6.33
N TYR A 115 0.54 23.75 6.18
CA TYR A 115 -0.81 24.29 6.10
C TYR A 115 -1.19 24.98 7.42
N ARG A 116 -1.73 26.20 7.34
CA ARG A 116 -2.11 27.05 8.48
C ARG A 116 -3.60 27.42 8.49
N GLY A 117 -4.41 26.77 7.67
CA GLY A 117 -5.85 26.99 7.64
C GLY A 117 -6.60 26.08 8.63
N THR A 118 -7.93 26.17 8.60
CA THR A 118 -8.81 25.32 9.41
C THR A 118 -8.93 23.93 8.80
N PHE A 119 -8.89 22.90 9.63
CA PHE A 119 -9.21 21.54 9.22
C PHE A 119 -10.69 21.26 9.46
N THR A 120 -11.36 20.71 8.45
CA THR A 120 -12.70 20.14 8.59
C THR A 120 -12.57 18.62 8.56
N GLN A 121 -13.23 17.95 9.50
CA GLN A 121 -13.27 16.50 9.52
C GLN A 121 -14.18 15.99 8.41
N THR A 122 -13.64 15.15 7.54
CA THR A 122 -14.47 14.41 6.57
C THR A 122 -15.27 13.34 7.31
N PRO A 123 -16.59 13.25 7.12
CA PRO A 123 -17.41 12.21 7.75
C PRO A 123 -16.95 10.81 7.35
N THR A 124 -16.98 9.89 8.33
CA THR A 124 -16.76 8.47 8.07
C THR A 124 -18.06 7.80 7.59
N LYS A 125 -17.92 6.79 6.73
CA LYS A 125 -19.05 5.96 6.28
C LYS A 125 -19.03 4.58 6.94
N PRO A 126 -20.20 3.98 7.23
CA PRO A 126 -20.25 2.61 7.74
C PRO A 126 -19.80 1.62 6.65
N LEU A 127 -19.18 0.52 7.07
CA LEU A 127 -18.87 -0.63 6.22
C LEU A 127 -19.41 -1.89 6.88
N THR A 128 -19.84 -2.84 6.05
CA THR A 128 -20.21 -4.18 6.49
C THR A 128 -19.43 -5.22 5.69
N ILE A 129 -19.26 -6.41 6.28
CA ILE A 129 -18.73 -7.57 5.58
C ILE A 129 -19.93 -8.41 5.15
N ILE A 130 -20.12 -8.57 3.83
CA ILE A 130 -21.31 -9.23 3.30
C ILE A 130 -21.21 -10.75 3.42
N ASN A 131 -19.99 -11.30 3.29
CA ASN A 131 -19.73 -12.73 3.21
C ASN A 131 -18.99 -13.27 4.45
N SER A 132 -19.36 -12.78 5.65
CA SER A 132 -18.68 -13.05 6.92
C SER A 132 -18.92 -14.47 7.45
N TYR A 133 -18.78 -15.54 6.66
CA TYR A 133 -18.98 -16.95 7.05
C TYR A 133 -18.00 -17.46 8.14
N GLY A 134 -17.73 -16.68 9.19
CA GLY A 134 -16.75 -16.89 10.25
C GLY A 134 -15.32 -16.53 9.87
N ILE A 135 -15.04 -16.22 8.60
CA ILE A 135 -13.66 -16.05 8.10
C ILE A 135 -13.17 -14.60 8.19
N PHE A 136 -14.10 -13.64 8.18
CA PHE A 136 -13.79 -12.22 8.23
C PHE A 136 -14.66 -11.50 9.24
N SER A 137 -14.04 -10.71 10.10
CA SER A 137 -14.72 -9.84 11.06
C SER A 137 -13.85 -8.64 11.37
N PHE A 138 -14.42 -7.43 11.27
CA PHE A 138 -13.71 -6.22 11.67
C PHE A 138 -13.52 -6.19 13.19
N ASN A 139 -12.34 -5.76 13.61
CA ASN A 139 -12.09 -5.26 14.96
C ASN A 139 -12.37 -3.76 14.98
N ARG A 140 -11.65 -3.01 14.15
CA ARG A 140 -11.83 -1.57 13.96
C ARG A 140 -11.62 -1.22 12.51
N TYR A 141 -12.39 -0.25 12.01
CA TYR A 141 -12.13 0.35 10.72
C TYR A 141 -12.41 1.86 10.77
N CYS A 142 -11.80 2.58 9.82
CA CYS A 142 -12.15 3.94 9.47
C CYS A 142 -12.27 4.00 7.95
N TYR A 143 -13.46 4.34 7.47
CA TYR A 143 -13.74 4.47 6.05
C TYR A 143 -14.16 5.89 5.73
N VAL A 144 -13.44 6.53 4.82
CA VAL A 144 -13.78 7.83 4.26
C VAL A 144 -13.93 7.67 2.75
N GLU A 145 -15.00 8.24 2.22
CA GLU A 145 -15.28 8.24 0.78
C GLU A 145 -15.54 9.68 0.34
N THR A 146 -14.77 10.13 -0.64
CA THR A 146 -14.95 11.41 -1.32
C THR A 146 -15.31 11.15 -2.78
N GLU A 147 -15.56 12.19 -3.57
CA GLU A 147 -15.76 12.05 -5.02
C GLU A 147 -14.49 11.59 -5.77
N TYR A 148 -13.29 11.86 -5.22
CA TYR A 148 -12.03 11.60 -5.93
C TYR A 148 -11.25 10.38 -5.43
N PHE A 149 -11.39 10.07 -4.15
CA PHE A 149 -10.65 8.99 -3.51
C PHE A 149 -11.39 8.43 -2.29
N VAL A 150 -10.94 7.26 -1.86
CA VAL A 150 -11.29 6.64 -0.59
C VAL A 150 -10.07 6.52 0.31
N PHE A 151 -10.31 6.47 1.62
CA PHE A 151 -9.35 6.03 2.61
C PHE A 151 -9.99 4.89 3.40
N LEU A 152 -9.27 3.79 3.55
CA LEU A 152 -9.69 2.69 4.40
C LEU A 152 -8.51 2.18 5.22
N MET A 153 -8.66 2.26 6.52
CA MET A 153 -7.88 1.49 7.49
C MET A 153 -8.81 0.47 8.15
N ALA A 154 -8.39 -0.78 8.19
CA ALA A 154 -9.13 -1.84 8.87
C ALA A 154 -8.18 -2.80 9.59
N THR A 155 -8.56 -3.19 10.79
CA THR A 155 -7.96 -4.27 11.59
C THR A 155 -9.02 -5.33 11.82
N PHE A 156 -8.60 -6.59 11.95
CA PHE A 156 -9.52 -7.73 11.96
C PHE A 156 -9.49 -8.50 13.28
N ASN A 157 -10.68 -8.91 13.76
CA ASN A 157 -10.81 -9.94 14.78
C ASN A 157 -10.61 -11.31 14.13
N ASP A 158 -11.26 -11.51 12.98
CA ASP A 158 -11.17 -12.71 12.16
C ASP A 158 -10.69 -12.33 10.76
N PHE A 159 -9.66 -13.04 10.31
CA PHE A 159 -9.07 -12.96 8.97
C PHE A 159 -8.53 -14.35 8.63
N PRO A 160 -8.59 -14.83 7.37
CA PRO A 160 -8.15 -16.18 7.04
C PRO A 160 -6.74 -16.45 7.55
N GLU A 161 -6.57 -17.48 8.36
CA GLU A 161 -5.25 -17.89 8.85
C GLU A 161 -4.77 -19.10 8.06
N TYR A 162 -3.54 -19.01 7.56
CA TYR A 162 -2.94 -20.00 6.67
C TYR A 162 -3.03 -21.42 7.24
N ASN A 163 -2.71 -21.60 8.52
CA ASN A 163 -2.64 -22.93 9.13
C ASN A 163 -4.00 -23.65 9.20
N PHE A 164 -5.09 -22.89 9.20
CA PHE A 164 -6.45 -23.44 9.36
C PHE A 164 -7.21 -23.55 8.03
N ILE A 165 -6.98 -22.60 7.12
CA ILE A 165 -7.80 -22.47 5.89
C ILE A 165 -6.93 -22.51 4.61
N GLY A 166 -5.61 -22.58 4.74
CA GLY A 166 -4.68 -22.75 3.62
C GLY A 166 -4.41 -21.46 2.84
N THR A 167 -4.20 -21.59 1.53
CA THR A 167 -3.63 -20.54 0.67
C THR A 167 -4.66 -19.57 0.09
N GLY A 168 -5.95 -19.90 0.12
CA GLY A 168 -6.98 -19.18 -0.64
C GLY A 168 -7.17 -19.72 -2.07
N PRO A 169 -7.79 -18.94 -2.98
CA PRO A 169 -8.08 -17.52 -2.86
C PRO A 169 -9.16 -17.21 -1.83
N PHE A 170 -8.97 -16.12 -1.11
CA PHE A 170 -9.95 -15.55 -0.19
C PHE A 170 -10.55 -14.30 -0.81
N THR A 171 -11.84 -14.08 -0.55
CA THR A 171 -12.55 -12.89 -1.00
C THR A 171 -13.25 -12.25 0.17
N LEU A 172 -12.95 -10.99 0.46
CA LEU A 172 -13.67 -10.14 1.41
C LEU A 172 -14.60 -9.20 0.63
N GLU A 173 -15.91 -9.31 0.84
CA GLU A 173 -16.90 -8.45 0.17
C GLU A 173 -17.41 -7.35 1.11
N LEU A 174 -17.23 -6.10 0.69
CA LEU A 174 -17.50 -4.90 1.49
C LEU A 174 -18.81 -4.22 1.10
N GLY A 175 -19.81 -4.28 1.99
CA GLY A 175 -21.01 -3.49 1.90
C GLY A 175 -20.75 -2.03 2.26
N GLY A 176 -21.33 -1.10 1.50
CA GLY A 176 -21.16 0.35 1.70
C GLY A 176 -19.86 0.94 1.12
N PHE A 177 -18.96 0.11 0.59
CA PHE A 177 -17.72 0.59 -0.04
C PHE A 177 -17.97 1.11 -1.47
N ALA A 178 -17.15 2.06 -1.94
CA ALA A 178 -17.20 2.57 -3.31
C ALA A 178 -16.99 1.45 -4.35
N SER A 179 -17.87 1.35 -5.35
CA SER A 179 -17.80 0.28 -6.37
C SER A 179 -16.80 0.56 -7.49
N ASP A 180 -16.45 1.83 -7.68
CA ASP A 180 -15.57 2.39 -8.70
C ASP A 180 -14.10 2.48 -8.24
N VAL A 181 -13.73 1.71 -7.22
CA VAL A 181 -12.35 1.58 -6.76
C VAL A 181 -11.77 0.29 -7.31
N ASN A 182 -10.64 0.42 -8.02
CA ASN A 182 -9.80 -0.68 -8.48
C ASN A 182 -8.36 -0.39 -8.04
N VAL A 183 -7.83 -1.21 -7.14
CA VAL A 183 -6.51 -1.00 -6.54
C VAL A 183 -5.89 -2.31 -6.07
N GLU A 184 -4.57 -2.45 -6.23
CA GLU A 184 -3.79 -3.47 -5.52
C GLU A 184 -3.23 -2.87 -4.24
N ILE A 185 -3.38 -3.59 -3.12
CA ILE A 185 -2.95 -3.14 -1.80
C ILE A 185 -2.12 -4.21 -1.09
N PRO A 186 -1.08 -3.82 -0.35
CA PRO A 186 -0.40 -4.71 0.57
C PRO A 186 -1.28 -4.97 1.81
N LEU A 187 -1.26 -6.21 2.29
CA LEU A 187 -1.97 -6.68 3.47
C LEU A 187 -0.94 -7.12 4.52
N ILE A 188 -1.05 -6.58 5.73
CA ILE A 188 -0.17 -6.95 6.84
C ILE A 188 -0.83 -8.10 7.60
N VAL A 189 -0.15 -9.26 7.60
CA VAL A 189 -0.73 -10.54 8.00
C VAL A 189 0.19 -11.27 8.97
N ASN A 190 0.78 -10.53 9.91
CA ASN A 190 1.61 -11.08 10.97
C ASN A 190 0.78 -11.97 11.91
N PRO A 191 1.36 -13.08 12.39
CA PRO A 191 0.81 -13.79 13.53
C PRO A 191 0.99 -12.98 14.83
N THR A 192 0.38 -13.47 15.90
CA THR A 192 0.48 -12.88 17.25
C THR A 192 1.88 -12.93 17.87
N SER A 193 2.84 -13.62 17.24
CA SER A 193 4.22 -13.74 17.72
C SER A 193 5.23 -13.53 16.60
N THR A 194 6.37 -12.91 16.91
CA THR A 194 7.46 -12.71 15.94
C THR A 194 8.29 -13.97 15.80
N THR A 195 8.71 -14.30 14.58
CA THR A 195 9.63 -15.42 14.36
C THR A 195 11.09 -14.95 14.55
N SER A 196 11.97 -15.83 15.06
CA SER A 196 13.40 -15.53 15.13
C SER A 196 13.96 -15.19 13.74
N GLY A 197 14.74 -14.11 13.64
CA GLY A 197 15.30 -13.62 12.38
C GLY A 197 14.31 -12.93 11.45
N GLN A 198 13.08 -12.65 11.90
CA GLN A 198 12.10 -11.88 11.14
C GLN A 198 12.56 -10.42 10.99
N ILE A 199 12.71 -9.97 9.73
CA ILE A 199 13.02 -8.58 9.38
C ILE A 199 11.77 -7.98 8.74
N GLY A 200 11.05 -7.13 9.47
CA GLY A 200 9.80 -6.52 9.02
C GLY A 200 8.56 -7.39 9.28
N SER A 201 7.43 -7.00 8.70
CA SER A 201 6.14 -7.69 8.80
C SER A 201 5.97 -8.74 7.71
N MET A 202 5.25 -9.83 8.00
CA MET A 202 4.76 -10.75 6.98
C MET A 202 3.66 -10.07 6.16
N LEU A 203 3.78 -10.12 4.84
CA LEU A 203 2.86 -9.46 3.93
C LEU A 203 2.28 -10.44 2.92
N THR A 204 1.07 -10.14 2.47
CA THR A 204 0.59 -10.54 1.15
C THR A 204 0.07 -9.30 0.43
N PHE A 205 -0.48 -9.44 -0.76
CA PHE A 205 -1.18 -8.36 -1.46
C PHE A 205 -2.54 -8.85 -1.93
N GLY A 206 -3.47 -7.92 -2.11
CA GLY A 206 -4.79 -8.22 -2.65
C GLY A 206 -5.22 -7.21 -3.69
N SER A 207 -6.06 -7.66 -4.61
CA SER A 207 -6.74 -6.81 -5.58
C SER A 207 -8.13 -6.48 -5.05
N LEU A 208 -8.42 -5.19 -4.88
CA LEU A 208 -9.74 -4.68 -4.52
C LEU A 208 -10.42 -4.13 -5.77
N ALA A 209 -11.47 -4.79 -6.23
CA ALA A 209 -12.29 -4.35 -7.35
C ALA A 209 -13.75 -4.72 -7.12
N ASN A 210 -14.69 -3.86 -7.54
CA ASN A 210 -16.13 -4.10 -7.37
C ASN A 210 -16.51 -4.46 -5.92
N ARG A 211 -15.91 -3.77 -4.94
CA ARG A 211 -16.08 -3.99 -3.49
C ARG A 211 -15.58 -5.34 -2.95
N LYS A 212 -14.81 -6.09 -3.75
CA LYS A 212 -14.26 -7.39 -3.39
C LYS A 212 -12.76 -7.31 -3.31
N LEU A 213 -12.21 -7.53 -2.12
CA LEU A 213 -10.77 -7.72 -1.91
C LEU A 213 -10.46 -9.20 -2.06
N THR A 214 -9.72 -9.56 -3.10
CA THR A 214 -9.27 -10.93 -3.35
C THR A 214 -7.77 -11.05 -3.12
N PHE A 215 -7.34 -12.08 -2.40
CA PHE A 215 -5.93 -12.35 -2.12
C PHE A 215 -5.67 -13.83 -1.86
N SER A 216 -4.40 -14.20 -1.87
CA SER A 216 -3.91 -15.54 -1.51
C SER A 216 -2.64 -15.44 -0.68
N TYR A 217 -2.29 -16.50 0.04
CA TYR A 217 -0.98 -16.64 0.66
C TYR A 217 -0.01 -17.42 -0.23
N PRO A 218 1.32 -17.23 -0.08
CA PRO A 218 2.31 -18.09 -0.71
C PRO A 218 2.09 -19.56 -0.34
N THR A 219 2.28 -20.49 -1.29
CA THR A 219 2.00 -21.92 -1.09
C THR A 219 2.82 -22.58 0.02
N SER A 220 3.98 -22.02 0.36
CA SER A 220 4.87 -22.51 1.40
C SER A 220 4.81 -21.71 2.70
N ALA A 221 3.91 -20.72 2.81
CA ALA A 221 3.75 -19.88 4.00
C ALA A 221 3.40 -20.71 5.25
N LEU A 222 3.54 -20.10 6.43
CA LEU A 222 3.05 -20.62 7.71
C LEU A 222 2.67 -19.43 8.59
N ASN A 223 1.72 -19.61 9.50
CA ASN A 223 1.38 -18.59 10.51
C ASN A 223 1.08 -17.19 9.90
N MET A 224 0.52 -17.11 8.68
CA MET A 224 0.11 -15.84 8.08
C MET A 224 -1.39 -15.63 8.27
N GLY A 225 -1.78 -14.42 8.60
CA GLY A 225 -3.18 -14.01 8.75
C GLY A 225 -3.68 -14.09 10.20
N GLY A 226 -4.99 -14.26 10.35
CA GLY A 226 -5.64 -14.31 11.66
C GLY A 226 -5.83 -12.94 12.31
N LYS A 227 -6.08 -12.97 13.62
CA LYS A 227 -6.37 -11.78 14.44
C LYS A 227 -5.27 -10.73 14.33
N SER A 228 -5.67 -9.46 14.29
CA SER A 228 -4.79 -8.29 14.13
C SER A 228 -4.15 -8.15 12.75
N SER A 229 -4.49 -9.01 11.78
CA SER A 229 -4.26 -8.67 10.37
C SER A 229 -4.87 -7.30 10.07
N PHE A 230 -4.25 -6.53 9.19
CA PHE A 230 -4.72 -5.20 8.86
C PHE A 230 -4.26 -4.71 7.49
N PHE A 231 -4.93 -3.68 7.00
CA PHE A 231 -4.47 -2.88 5.88
C PHE A 231 -4.83 -1.41 6.10
N ASN A 232 -4.08 -0.54 5.44
CA ASN A 232 -4.27 0.90 5.47
C ASN A 232 -3.89 1.46 4.10
N PHE A 233 -4.86 2.03 3.39
CA PHE A 233 -4.61 2.55 2.06
C PHE A 233 -5.53 3.73 1.72
N PHE A 234 -5.04 4.57 0.82
CA PHE A 234 -5.84 5.47 0.00
C PHE A 234 -6.03 4.84 -1.38
N ALA A 235 -7.19 5.05 -2.01
CA ALA A 235 -7.41 4.66 -3.39
C ALA A 235 -8.20 5.72 -4.17
N VAL A 236 -7.73 6.06 -5.37
CA VAL A 236 -8.36 6.98 -6.31
C VAL A 236 -9.58 6.29 -6.92
N ARG A 237 -10.68 7.03 -7.02
CA ARG A 237 -11.95 6.62 -7.61
C ARG A 237 -11.98 6.86 -9.12
N GLY A 238 -12.89 6.18 -9.81
CA GLY A 238 -13.10 6.31 -11.26
C GLY A 238 -12.36 5.29 -12.10
#